data_AF-A0A834ZFA6-F1
#
_entry.id   AF-A0A834ZFA6-F1
#
_cell.length_a   1.000
_cell.length_b   1.000
_cell.length_c   1.000
_cell.angle_alpha   90.00
_cell.angle_beta   90.00
_cell.angle_gamma   90.00
#
_symmetry.space_group_name_H-M   'P 1'
#
loop_
_entity.id
_entity.type
_entity.pdbx_description
1 polymer ?
#
loop_
_entity_poly.entity_id
_entity_poly.type
_entity_poly.pdbx_seq_one_letter_code
_entity_poly.pdbx_strand_id
1 'polypeptide(L)'
;MGCTLFLEKDFTAYADVCFREFGDRVSYWTTVNEANVFVLGGYDFGFLPPQRCSSPFGFNCAVGNSTWEPYVAAHNILLTHASVARLYKNKYQAWQHGFIGINVYMVWFTPFTNATEDVLATQRANDFYAGWFLNPLMFGDYPDIVKKNAGLRIPFFTPRQSKQVKGSFDFLGLNHYTTLSVKDNSNSLKIDQRDFNGDMAAEIRRMLISITCFRVVDWAFTDEYPINPSGLQGVLEYVKQVYGNPPVYIHENGQKMLHSMSFNDTSRVNYLNAYMGSLLDAVRNGSNARGYFTWSFLDVFELLGIDGFKSSFGLYYVDLDDPELKRYPKLSAHWYSNFLKGKSSNSNVTIGTEKNFYPLSQTHSSQKNCTEEMLSLSSSMFLLLLTLAAVGLGQDTAKFSRDDFPSHFVFGSGSSAYQVEGAAFEDGKSPSIWDTSTHSGNLKNKSKVDRACDQYHKYKEDVKLMVDTGLEGYRFSISWSRLILNGRGPVIPKGLQYYNNLINELVSHGIQPHVTLFHFDLPQVLEDEYGGWLRQKIVFVLNFILLF
;
A
#
# COMPACT_ATOMS: atom_id res chain seq x y z
N MET A 1 40.46 -8.79 5.00
CA MET A 1 39.01 -8.85 5.30
C MET A 1 38.28 -8.21 4.12
N GLY A 2 37.63 -9.01 3.26
CA GLY A 2 36.82 -8.45 2.18
C GLY A 2 35.46 -8.02 2.73
N CYS A 3 35.08 -6.75 2.57
CA CYS A 3 33.73 -6.30 2.88
C CYS A 3 32.76 -6.91 1.85
N THR A 4 31.97 -7.88 2.29
CA THR A 4 30.84 -8.35 1.50
C THR A 4 29.74 -7.29 1.54
N LEU A 5 29.45 -6.71 0.36
CA LEU A 5 28.45 -5.67 0.14
C LEU A 5 27.10 -6.32 -0.18
N PHE A 6 26.11 -6.16 0.71
CA PHE A 6 24.78 -6.75 0.57
C PHE A 6 23.72 -5.75 1.01
N LEU A 7 22.66 -5.58 0.20
CA LEU A 7 21.51 -4.76 0.57
C LEU A 7 20.88 -5.23 1.89
N GLU A 8 20.83 -6.55 2.14
CA GLU A 8 20.37 -7.11 3.43
C GLU A 8 21.13 -6.49 4.61
N LYS A 9 22.46 -6.41 4.51
CA LYS A 9 23.32 -5.92 5.59
C LYS A 9 23.13 -4.42 5.79
N ASP A 10 23.08 -3.66 4.71
CA ASP A 10 22.92 -2.21 4.76
C ASP A 10 21.52 -1.85 5.30
N PHE A 11 20.46 -2.55 4.87
CA PHE A 11 19.11 -2.35 5.39
C PHE A 11 18.99 -2.78 6.85
N THR A 12 19.65 -3.87 7.25
CA THR A 12 19.69 -4.29 8.66
C THR A 12 20.44 -3.29 9.54
N ALA A 13 21.51 -2.68 9.04
CA ALA A 13 22.23 -1.62 9.75
C ALA A 13 21.38 -0.34 9.88
N TYR A 14 20.66 0.04 8.82
CA TYR A 14 19.69 1.14 8.87
C TYR A 14 18.57 0.87 9.89
N ALA A 15 17.99 -0.33 9.87
CA ALA A 15 16.99 -0.72 10.86
C ALA A 15 17.54 -0.69 12.29
N ASP A 16 18.80 -1.11 12.51
CA ASP A 16 19.47 -1.01 13.81
C ASP A 16 19.54 0.44 14.33
N VAL A 17 19.78 1.40 13.43
CA VAL A 17 19.71 2.83 13.78
C VAL A 17 18.28 3.20 14.17
N CYS A 18 17.28 2.89 13.35
CA CYS A 18 15.89 3.23 13.65
C CYS A 18 15.43 2.67 15.01
N PHE A 19 15.70 1.39 15.28
CA PHE A 19 15.33 0.77 16.55
C PHE A 19 16.03 1.41 17.73
N ARG A 20 17.33 1.72 17.60
CA ARG A 20 18.11 2.35 18.68
C ARG A 20 17.65 3.77 18.96
N GLU A 21 17.42 4.58 17.93
CA GLU A 21 17.16 6.01 18.08
C GLU A 21 15.69 6.33 18.40
N PHE A 22 14.75 5.46 18.02
CA PHE A 22 13.32 5.75 18.13
C PHE A 22 12.50 4.69 18.87
N GLY A 23 13.05 3.49 19.09
CA GLY A 23 12.29 2.37 19.67
C GLY A 23 11.98 2.49 21.16
N ASP A 24 12.42 3.56 21.82
CA ASP A 24 11.93 3.96 23.15
C ASP A 24 10.50 4.54 23.10
N ARG A 25 10.07 5.05 21.94
CA ARG A 25 8.76 5.68 21.70
C ARG A 25 7.93 4.96 20.62
N VAL A 26 8.58 4.19 19.74
CA VAL A 26 7.93 3.45 18.65
C VAL A 26 7.79 1.98 19.01
N SER A 27 6.54 1.51 19.08
CA SER A 27 6.22 0.12 19.41
C SER A 27 5.87 -0.75 18.20
N TYR A 28 5.53 -0.19 17.04
CA TYR A 28 5.12 -0.98 15.88
C TYR A 28 6.04 -0.72 14.69
N TRP A 29 6.72 -1.78 14.24
CA TRP A 29 7.71 -1.73 13.17
C TRP A 29 7.28 -2.58 11.99
N THR A 30 6.95 -1.94 10.87
CA THR A 30 6.78 -2.61 9.57
C THR A 30 8.08 -2.50 8.79
N THR A 31 8.64 -3.63 8.38
CA THR A 31 9.89 -3.64 7.62
C THR A 31 9.73 -3.08 6.21
N VAL A 32 8.82 -3.67 5.43
CA VAL A 32 8.58 -3.31 4.02
C VAL A 32 7.09 -3.11 3.81
N ASN A 33 6.70 -1.99 3.21
CA ASN A 33 5.33 -1.77 2.72
C ASN A 33 5.10 -2.56 1.43
N GLU A 34 3.90 -3.12 1.25
CA GLU A 34 3.41 -3.73 0.00
C GLU A 34 4.49 -4.46 -0.80
N ALA A 35 5.18 -5.39 -0.16
CA ALA A 35 6.37 -6.00 -0.76
C ALA A 35 6.07 -6.63 -2.14
N ASN A 36 4.86 -7.19 -2.30
CA ASN A 36 4.39 -7.75 -3.56
C ASN A 36 4.12 -6.69 -4.64
N VAL A 37 3.51 -5.54 -4.31
CA VAL A 37 3.25 -4.46 -5.27
C VAL A 37 4.55 -3.79 -5.70
N PHE A 38 5.44 -3.51 -4.75
CA PHE A 38 6.77 -2.97 -5.03
C PHE A 38 7.51 -3.81 -6.07
N VAL A 39 7.55 -5.12 -5.85
CA VAL A 39 8.31 -6.03 -6.71
C VAL A 39 7.69 -6.11 -8.10
N LEU A 40 6.37 -6.26 -8.20
CA LEU A 40 5.69 -6.31 -9.49
C LEU A 40 5.82 -4.98 -10.25
N GLY A 41 5.64 -3.85 -9.56
CA GLY A 41 5.75 -2.55 -10.19
C GLY A 41 7.17 -2.17 -10.61
N GLY A 42 8.17 -2.56 -9.82
CA GLY A 42 9.58 -2.18 -10.01
C GLY A 42 10.42 -3.13 -10.86
N TYR A 43 10.10 -4.44 -10.86
CA TYR A 43 10.92 -5.48 -11.49
C TYR A 43 10.17 -6.37 -12.50
N ASP A 44 8.84 -6.25 -12.61
CA ASP A 44 8.06 -6.96 -13.63
C ASP A 44 7.46 -6.01 -14.66
N PHE A 45 6.56 -5.13 -14.21
CA PHE A 45 5.86 -4.15 -15.05
C PHE A 45 6.74 -2.95 -15.40
N GLY A 46 7.68 -2.59 -14.52
CA GLY A 46 8.64 -1.52 -14.71
C GLY A 46 8.06 -0.10 -14.73
N PHE A 47 6.93 0.14 -14.05
CA PHE A 47 6.34 1.48 -13.95
C PHE A 47 6.72 2.23 -12.67
N LEU A 48 7.12 1.50 -11.62
CA LEU A 48 7.72 2.07 -10.41
C LEU A 48 9.24 2.03 -10.53
N PRO A 49 9.98 2.99 -9.94
CA PRO A 49 11.41 2.87 -9.76
C PRO A 49 11.77 1.52 -9.10
N PRO A 50 12.80 0.80 -9.58
CA PRO A 50 13.82 1.22 -10.56
C PRO A 50 13.45 1.04 -12.05
N GLN A 51 12.17 0.82 -12.38
CA GLN A 51 11.64 0.72 -13.75
C GLN A 51 12.29 -0.39 -14.58
N ARG A 52 12.52 -1.55 -13.95
CA ARG A 52 13.12 -2.71 -14.59
C ARG A 52 12.05 -3.65 -15.12
N CYS A 53 12.18 -4.03 -16.38
CA CYS A 53 11.30 -4.99 -17.05
C CYS A 53 11.94 -5.49 -18.36
N SER A 54 11.32 -6.43 -19.08
CA SER A 54 11.85 -6.93 -20.36
C SER A 54 10.75 -7.27 -21.37
N SER A 55 10.98 -6.96 -22.65
CA SER A 55 10.06 -7.29 -23.76
C SER A 55 9.79 -8.82 -23.85
N PRO A 56 8.54 -9.25 -24.14
CA PRO A 56 7.35 -8.46 -24.48
C PRO A 56 6.56 -7.96 -23.25
N PHE A 57 7.13 -8.06 -22.05
CA PHE A 57 6.52 -7.64 -20.80
C PHE A 57 6.82 -6.17 -20.46
N GLY A 58 6.14 -5.64 -19.44
CA GLY A 58 6.26 -4.25 -18.97
C GLY A 58 5.89 -3.14 -19.96
N PHE A 59 6.34 -1.92 -19.68
CA PHE A 59 6.13 -0.71 -20.49
C PHE A 59 7.45 -0.08 -20.90
N ASN A 60 7.73 -0.01 -22.21
CA ASN A 60 8.94 0.64 -22.74
C ASN A 60 10.23 0.22 -22.01
N CYS A 61 10.39 -1.09 -21.83
CA CYS A 61 11.46 -1.67 -21.04
C CYS A 61 12.82 -1.51 -21.71
N ALA A 62 13.71 -0.73 -21.10
CA ALA A 62 15.08 -0.55 -21.57
C ALA A 62 16.05 -1.56 -20.94
N VAL A 63 15.81 -1.94 -19.68
CA VAL A 63 16.67 -2.81 -18.88
C VAL A 63 15.84 -3.66 -17.92
N GLY A 64 16.33 -4.85 -17.60
CA GLY A 64 15.67 -5.75 -16.64
C GLY A 64 15.38 -7.12 -17.22
N ASN A 65 14.72 -7.95 -16.41
CA ASN A 65 14.28 -9.28 -16.81
C ASN A 65 13.04 -9.70 -16.00
N SER A 66 11.86 -9.41 -16.54
CA SER A 66 10.54 -9.71 -15.97
C SER A 66 10.32 -11.20 -15.66
N THR A 67 11.09 -12.08 -16.31
CA THR A 67 11.00 -13.53 -16.09
C THR A 67 11.70 -13.98 -14.80
N TRP A 68 12.70 -13.24 -14.30
CA TRP A 68 13.55 -13.67 -13.17
C TRP A 68 13.61 -12.65 -12.02
N GLU A 69 13.74 -11.37 -12.36
CA GLU A 69 13.99 -10.29 -11.40
C GLU A 69 12.91 -10.17 -10.31
N PRO A 70 11.61 -10.33 -10.60
CA PRO A 70 10.59 -10.29 -9.55
C PRO A 70 10.82 -11.34 -8.46
N TYR A 71 11.11 -12.58 -8.84
CA TYR A 71 11.36 -13.66 -7.88
C TYR A 71 12.63 -13.45 -7.06
N VAL A 72 13.70 -12.95 -7.68
CA VAL A 72 14.96 -12.64 -7.00
C VAL A 72 14.76 -11.50 -6.00
N ALA A 73 14.10 -10.41 -6.41
CA ALA A 73 13.82 -9.26 -5.56
C ALA A 73 12.98 -9.65 -4.34
N ALA A 74 11.87 -10.37 -4.55
CA ALA A 74 11.03 -10.82 -3.45
C ALA A 74 11.75 -11.77 -2.49
N HIS A 75 12.58 -12.69 -3.00
CA HIS A 75 13.39 -13.58 -2.17
C HIS A 75 14.35 -12.79 -1.27
N ASN A 76 15.04 -11.80 -1.84
CA ASN A 76 15.97 -10.95 -1.09
C ASN A 76 15.24 -10.06 -0.08
N ILE A 77 14.05 -9.55 -0.40
CA ILE A 77 13.20 -8.83 0.55
C ILE A 77 12.81 -9.72 1.73
N LEU A 78 12.38 -10.97 1.49
CA LEU A 78 12.01 -11.91 2.55
C LEU A 78 13.19 -12.27 3.47
N LEU A 79 14.38 -12.50 2.90
CA LEU A 79 15.60 -12.74 3.69
C LEU A 79 16.00 -11.50 4.50
N THR A 80 15.89 -10.32 3.90
CA THR A 80 16.19 -9.05 4.56
C THR A 80 15.22 -8.77 5.69
N HIS A 81 13.92 -8.97 5.47
CA HIS A 81 12.89 -8.92 6.50
C HIS A 81 13.24 -9.85 7.67
N ALA A 82 13.57 -11.11 7.40
CA ALA A 82 13.92 -12.08 8.43
C ALA A 82 15.18 -11.66 9.23
N SER A 83 16.15 -11.04 8.57
CA SER A 83 17.37 -10.52 9.21
C SER A 83 17.06 -9.37 10.16
N VAL A 84 16.24 -8.41 9.73
CA VAL A 84 15.78 -7.26 10.52
C VAL A 84 14.89 -7.70 11.68
N ALA A 85 13.95 -8.61 11.43
CA ALA A 85 13.09 -9.17 12.47
C ALA A 85 13.91 -9.89 13.55
N ARG A 86 14.89 -10.71 13.16
CA ARG A 86 15.80 -11.36 14.10
C ARG A 86 16.61 -10.34 14.89
N LEU A 87 17.12 -9.28 14.26
CA LEU A 87 17.80 -8.20 14.96
C LEU A 87 16.89 -7.59 16.03
N TYR A 88 15.67 -7.23 15.67
CA TYR A 88 14.71 -6.62 16.60
C TYR A 88 14.38 -7.55 17.77
N LYS A 89 14.00 -8.80 17.47
CA LYS A 89 13.61 -9.80 18.49
C LYS A 89 14.76 -10.11 19.47
N ASN A 90 15.98 -10.24 18.96
CA ASN A 90 17.14 -10.62 19.79
C ASN A 90 17.74 -9.45 20.57
N LYS A 91 17.75 -8.26 19.97
CA LYS A 91 18.36 -7.08 20.57
C LYS A 91 17.26 -6.31 21.31
N TYR A 92 16.28 -5.75 20.62
CA TYR A 92 15.44 -4.69 21.17
C TYR A 92 14.14 -5.11 21.87
N GLN A 93 13.50 -6.19 21.43
CA GLN A 93 12.11 -6.50 21.81
C GLN A 93 11.92 -6.69 23.32
N ALA A 94 12.90 -7.27 24.02
CA ALA A 94 12.80 -7.56 25.45
C ALA A 94 12.64 -6.31 26.32
N TRP A 95 13.17 -5.16 25.90
CA TRP A 95 13.11 -3.91 26.67
C TRP A 95 12.28 -2.81 26.00
N GLN A 96 12.08 -2.85 24.67
CA GLN A 96 11.20 -1.91 23.97
C GLN A 96 9.75 -2.37 23.97
N HIS A 97 9.50 -3.67 24.20
CA HIS A 97 8.15 -4.27 24.20
C HIS A 97 7.35 -4.04 22.91
N GLY A 98 8.02 -3.71 21.81
CA GLY A 98 7.38 -3.51 20.52
C GLY A 98 7.23 -4.79 19.70
N PHE A 99 6.66 -4.61 18.52
CA PHE A 99 6.26 -5.66 17.59
C PHE A 99 6.87 -5.38 16.22
N ILE A 100 7.30 -6.44 15.54
CA ILE A 100 7.83 -6.34 14.18
C ILE A 100 7.00 -7.12 13.18
N GLY A 101 6.75 -6.54 12.02
CA GLY A 101 5.92 -7.11 10.97
C GLY A 101 6.38 -6.74 9.56
N ILE A 102 5.59 -7.19 8.61
CA ILE A 102 5.71 -6.88 7.19
C ILE A 102 4.31 -6.60 6.65
N ASN A 103 4.25 -5.78 5.60
CA ASN A 103 3.00 -5.43 4.96
C ASN A 103 2.89 -6.05 3.56
N VAL A 104 1.69 -6.54 3.25
CA VAL A 104 1.33 -7.16 1.98
C VAL A 104 0.02 -6.57 1.49
N TYR A 105 -0.04 -6.24 0.20
CA TYR A 105 -1.27 -5.85 -0.45
C TYR A 105 -2.10 -7.08 -0.80
N MET A 106 -3.35 -7.13 -0.35
CA MET A 106 -4.27 -8.23 -0.62
C MET A 106 -5.51 -7.74 -1.34
N VAL A 107 -5.59 -8.03 -2.63
CA VAL A 107 -6.83 -7.95 -3.40
C VAL A 107 -7.71 -9.14 -3.02
N TRP A 108 -9.02 -8.92 -2.91
CA TRP A 108 -9.93 -10.06 -2.88
C TRP A 108 -10.20 -10.53 -4.31
N PHE A 109 -9.88 -11.79 -4.60
CA PHE A 109 -10.14 -12.37 -5.92
C PHE A 109 -11.43 -13.18 -5.92
N THR A 110 -12.27 -12.94 -6.93
CA THR A 110 -13.49 -13.72 -7.21
C THR A 110 -13.36 -14.40 -8.57
N PRO A 111 -13.94 -15.58 -8.80
CA PRO A 111 -13.90 -16.20 -10.12
C PRO A 111 -14.71 -15.38 -11.14
N PHE A 112 -14.24 -15.31 -12.38
CA PHE A 112 -14.90 -14.57 -13.45
C PHE A 112 -16.22 -15.24 -13.90
N THR A 113 -16.26 -16.57 -13.87
CA THR A 113 -17.46 -17.38 -14.06
C THR A 113 -17.52 -18.50 -13.01
N ASN A 114 -18.63 -19.22 -12.92
CA ASN A 114 -18.76 -20.39 -12.04
C ASN A 114 -18.04 -21.65 -12.59
N ALA A 115 -17.25 -21.52 -13.66
CA ALA A 115 -16.47 -22.63 -14.19
C ALA A 115 -15.39 -23.06 -13.18
N THR A 116 -15.17 -24.37 -13.05
CA THR A 116 -14.18 -24.93 -12.12
C THR A 116 -12.78 -24.36 -12.37
N GLU A 117 -12.45 -24.10 -13.63
CA GLU A 117 -11.17 -23.53 -14.06
C GLU A 117 -10.95 -22.12 -13.49
N ASP A 118 -11.98 -21.26 -13.50
CA ASP A 118 -11.93 -19.89 -12.97
C ASP A 118 -11.86 -19.90 -11.43
N VAL A 119 -12.54 -20.85 -10.77
CA VAL A 119 -12.43 -21.07 -9.32
C VAL A 119 -11.01 -21.48 -8.93
N LEU A 120 -10.42 -22.45 -9.65
CA LEU A 120 -9.03 -22.86 -9.42
C LEU A 120 -8.03 -21.74 -9.75
N ALA A 121 -8.31 -20.94 -10.78
CA ALA A 121 -7.50 -19.77 -11.12
C ALA A 121 -7.51 -18.71 -10.01
N THR A 122 -8.63 -18.54 -9.32
CA THR A 122 -8.75 -17.64 -8.17
C THR A 122 -7.81 -18.06 -7.03
N GLN A 123 -7.73 -19.37 -6.73
CA GLN A 123 -6.76 -19.87 -5.75
C GLN A 123 -5.31 -19.62 -6.21
N ARG A 124 -4.99 -19.85 -7.48
CA ARG A 124 -3.65 -19.54 -8.02
C ARG A 124 -3.32 -18.06 -7.88
N ALA A 125 -4.29 -17.17 -8.14
CA ALA A 125 -4.08 -15.73 -7.95
C ALA A 125 -3.79 -15.38 -6.49
N ASN A 126 -4.50 -15.96 -5.53
CA ASN A 126 -4.21 -15.79 -4.09
C ASN A 126 -2.80 -16.31 -3.74
N ASP A 127 -2.41 -17.47 -4.23
CA ASP A 127 -1.10 -18.06 -3.97
C ASP A 127 0.04 -17.22 -4.57
N PHE A 128 -0.13 -16.68 -5.78
CA PHE A 128 0.87 -15.82 -6.42
C PHE A 128 0.93 -14.42 -5.80
N TYR A 129 -0.20 -13.77 -5.52
CA TYR A 129 -0.19 -12.39 -5.00
C TYR A 129 0.12 -12.30 -3.51
N ALA A 130 -0.58 -13.08 -2.69
CA ALA A 130 -0.45 -13.02 -1.22
C ALA A 130 0.42 -14.16 -0.70
N GLY A 131 0.15 -15.41 -1.12
CA GLY A 131 0.87 -16.60 -0.67
C GLY A 131 2.39 -16.56 -0.96
N TRP A 132 2.80 -15.86 -2.02
CA TRP A 132 4.21 -15.67 -2.36
C TRP A 132 5.03 -15.02 -1.26
N PHE A 133 4.44 -14.11 -0.48
CA PHE A 133 5.07 -13.51 0.70
C PHE A 133 4.60 -14.16 2.02
N LEU A 134 3.33 -14.56 2.12
CA LEU A 134 2.78 -15.09 3.37
C LEU A 134 3.22 -16.54 3.67
N ASN A 135 3.29 -17.43 2.67
CA ASN A 135 3.71 -18.82 2.90
C ASN A 135 5.14 -18.94 3.45
N PRO A 136 6.14 -18.20 2.95
CA PRO A 136 7.47 -18.22 3.54
C PRO A 136 7.47 -17.83 5.03
N LEU A 137 6.67 -16.82 5.41
CA LEU A 137 6.57 -16.36 6.79
C LEU A 137 5.87 -17.40 7.69
N MET A 138 4.85 -18.08 7.17
CA MET A 138 4.04 -19.03 7.95
C MET A 138 4.63 -20.44 8.00
N PHE A 139 5.12 -20.91 6.85
CA PHE A 139 5.48 -22.31 6.63
C PHE A 139 6.98 -22.50 6.33
N GLY A 140 7.70 -21.43 5.99
CA GLY A 140 9.13 -21.46 5.70
C GLY A 140 9.48 -21.75 4.25
N ASP A 141 8.50 -21.79 3.34
CA ASP A 141 8.72 -22.01 1.91
C ASP A 141 7.60 -21.37 1.07
N TYR A 142 7.82 -21.23 -0.24
CA TYR A 142 6.83 -20.73 -1.18
C TYR A 142 5.69 -21.73 -1.44
N PRO A 143 4.50 -21.27 -1.89
CA PRO A 143 3.42 -22.16 -2.29
C PRO A 143 3.85 -23.14 -3.38
N ASP A 144 3.39 -24.39 -3.31
CA ASP A 144 3.80 -25.44 -4.26
C ASP A 144 3.42 -25.12 -5.71
N ILE A 145 2.28 -24.47 -5.93
CA ILE A 145 1.86 -24.07 -7.28
C ILE A 145 2.78 -22.98 -7.87
N VAL A 146 3.27 -22.06 -7.03
CA VAL A 146 4.23 -21.02 -7.45
C VAL A 146 5.54 -21.69 -7.85
N LYS A 147 6.08 -22.59 -7.01
CA LYS A 147 7.31 -23.35 -7.32
C LYS A 147 7.16 -24.19 -8.58
N LYS A 148 6.02 -24.87 -8.74
CA LYS A 148 5.73 -25.72 -9.91
C LYS A 148 5.72 -24.90 -11.20
N ASN A 149 5.04 -23.76 -11.22
CA ASN A 149 4.85 -22.98 -12.45
C ASN A 149 6.06 -22.09 -12.78
N ALA A 150 6.68 -21.48 -11.77
CA ALA A 150 7.89 -20.67 -11.95
C ALA A 150 9.10 -21.56 -12.28
N GLY A 151 9.18 -22.76 -11.70
CA GLY A 151 10.27 -23.70 -11.91
C GLY A 151 11.59 -23.15 -11.40
N LEU A 152 12.64 -23.19 -12.22
CA LEU A 152 13.97 -22.68 -11.85
C LEU A 152 14.03 -21.16 -11.62
N ARG A 153 12.98 -20.41 -12.01
CA ARG A 153 12.92 -18.94 -11.89
C ARG A 153 12.74 -18.44 -10.47
N ILE A 154 12.08 -19.22 -9.63
CA ILE A 154 11.94 -18.88 -8.22
C ILE A 154 13.12 -19.45 -7.42
N PRO A 155 13.84 -18.63 -6.64
CA PRO A 155 14.90 -19.14 -5.76
C PRO A 155 14.33 -20.10 -4.72
N PHE A 156 15.15 -21.07 -4.28
CA PHE A 156 14.78 -21.95 -3.18
C PHE A 156 15.35 -21.43 -1.85
N PHE A 157 14.60 -21.59 -0.76
CA PHE A 157 15.15 -21.38 0.57
C PHE A 157 16.02 -22.58 0.97
N THR A 158 17.28 -22.33 1.35
CA THR A 158 18.07 -23.34 2.06
C THR A 158 17.39 -23.68 3.40
N PRO A 159 17.66 -24.84 4.01
CA PRO A 159 17.08 -25.20 5.32
C PRO A 159 17.33 -24.13 6.41
N ARG A 160 18.49 -23.46 6.35
CA ARG A 160 18.82 -22.35 7.24
C ARG A 160 17.94 -21.13 7.00
N GLN A 161 17.77 -20.72 5.74
CA GLN A 161 16.95 -19.57 5.39
C GLN A 161 15.47 -19.83 5.67
N SER A 162 14.97 -21.03 5.36
CA SER A 162 13.61 -21.47 5.66
C SER A 162 13.29 -21.31 7.16
N LYS A 163 14.21 -21.75 8.03
CA LYS A 163 14.08 -21.57 9.49
C LYS A 163 14.16 -20.10 9.92
N GLN A 164 14.88 -19.25 9.18
CA GLN A 164 15.01 -17.83 9.51
C GLN A 164 13.76 -17.03 9.11
N VAL A 165 13.16 -17.31 7.96
CA VAL A 165 11.97 -16.59 7.47
C VAL A 165 10.70 -17.03 8.18
N LYS A 166 10.59 -18.33 8.51
CA LYS A 166 9.44 -18.86 9.23
C LYS A 166 9.30 -18.21 10.62
N GLY A 167 8.15 -17.58 10.89
CA GLY A 167 7.83 -16.92 12.16
C GLY A 167 8.57 -15.61 12.39
N SER A 168 9.13 -15.00 11.34
CA SER A 168 9.89 -13.74 11.43
C SER A 168 9.02 -12.47 11.58
N PHE A 169 7.82 -12.60 12.15
CA PHE A 169 6.90 -11.48 12.37
C PHE A 169 6.10 -11.70 13.68
N ASP A 170 5.51 -10.63 14.19
CA ASP A 170 4.60 -10.59 15.34
C ASP A 170 3.18 -10.17 14.91
N PHE A 171 3.08 -9.44 13.78
CA PHE A 171 1.82 -9.05 13.14
C PHE A 171 1.99 -8.97 11.61
N LEU A 172 0.87 -9.01 10.90
CA LEU A 172 0.78 -8.71 9.46
C LEU A 172 0.12 -7.35 9.24
N GLY A 173 0.78 -6.48 8.48
CA GLY A 173 0.14 -5.30 7.91
C GLY A 173 -0.58 -5.70 6.62
N LEU A 174 -1.84 -5.31 6.46
CA LEU A 174 -2.60 -5.56 5.25
C LEU A 174 -3.03 -4.25 4.60
N ASN A 175 -2.82 -4.17 3.29
CA ASN A 175 -3.40 -3.13 2.45
C ASN A 175 -4.50 -3.76 1.60
N HIS A 176 -5.68 -3.14 1.58
CA HIS A 176 -6.81 -3.63 0.79
C HIS A 176 -7.63 -2.47 0.30
N TYR A 177 -8.01 -2.49 -0.99
CA TYR A 177 -8.78 -1.41 -1.60
C TYR A 177 -9.96 -1.91 -2.44
N THR A 178 -9.85 -3.09 -3.05
CA THR A 178 -10.81 -3.54 -4.05
C THR A 178 -10.85 -5.05 -4.21
N THR A 179 -11.86 -5.51 -4.97
CA THR A 179 -12.10 -6.89 -5.37
C THR A 179 -11.97 -7.00 -6.88
N LEU A 180 -11.30 -8.03 -7.39
CA LEU A 180 -11.13 -8.27 -8.82
C LEU A 180 -11.55 -9.67 -9.24
N SER A 181 -12.02 -9.81 -10.49
CA SER A 181 -12.38 -11.11 -11.05
C SER A 181 -11.17 -11.81 -11.64
N VAL A 182 -11.14 -13.13 -11.62
CA VAL A 182 -10.04 -13.95 -12.14
C VAL A 182 -10.58 -15.00 -13.11
N LYS A 183 -10.00 -15.04 -14.30
CA LYS A 183 -10.30 -16.03 -15.34
C LYS A 183 -9.11 -16.98 -15.51
N ASP A 184 -9.36 -18.23 -15.80
CA ASP A 184 -8.31 -19.18 -16.16
C ASP A 184 -7.54 -18.73 -17.42
N ASN A 185 -6.23 -18.86 -17.35
CA ASN A 185 -5.34 -18.74 -18.50
C ASN A 185 -4.26 -19.82 -18.45
N SER A 186 -4.65 -21.07 -18.22
CA SER A 186 -3.72 -22.21 -18.11
C SER A 186 -2.89 -22.43 -19.39
N ASN A 187 -3.35 -21.93 -20.54
CA ASN A 187 -2.60 -21.96 -21.80
C ASN A 187 -1.29 -21.16 -21.76
N SER A 188 -1.18 -20.14 -20.91
CA SER A 188 0.06 -19.38 -20.74
C SER A 188 1.23 -20.29 -20.33
N LEU A 189 0.99 -21.37 -19.58
CA LEU A 189 2.02 -22.34 -19.17
C LEU A 189 2.63 -23.14 -20.34
N LYS A 190 2.03 -23.08 -21.53
CA LYS A 190 2.58 -23.68 -22.76
C LYS A 190 3.55 -22.76 -23.50
N ILE A 191 3.64 -21.50 -23.07
CA ILE A 191 4.56 -20.50 -23.63
C ILE A 191 5.87 -20.58 -22.85
N ASP A 192 7.00 -20.63 -23.57
CA ASP A 192 8.33 -20.71 -22.96
C ASP A 192 8.75 -19.40 -22.28
N GLN A 193 8.52 -18.27 -22.95
CA GLN A 193 8.80 -16.94 -22.39
C GLN A 193 7.60 -16.45 -21.56
N ARG A 194 7.77 -16.36 -20.24
CA ARG A 194 6.72 -15.91 -19.31
C ARG A 194 7.27 -14.94 -18.27
N ASP A 195 6.45 -13.97 -17.88
CA ASP A 195 6.62 -13.14 -16.69
C ASP A 195 5.88 -13.78 -15.49
N PHE A 196 5.82 -13.04 -14.39
CA PHE A 196 5.09 -13.45 -13.19
C PHE A 196 3.63 -13.81 -13.48
N ASN A 197 2.92 -13.02 -14.30
CA ASN A 197 1.53 -13.28 -14.65
C ASN A 197 1.37 -14.53 -15.53
N GLY A 198 2.29 -14.74 -16.47
CA GLY A 198 2.34 -15.96 -17.27
C GLY A 198 2.52 -17.21 -16.41
N ASP A 199 3.27 -17.12 -15.31
CA ASP A 199 3.45 -18.23 -14.38
C ASP A 199 2.24 -18.45 -13.45
N MET A 200 1.55 -17.37 -13.07
CA MET A 200 0.29 -17.46 -12.33
C MET A 200 -0.78 -18.25 -13.11
N ALA A 201 -0.70 -18.19 -14.45
CA ALA A 201 -1.61 -18.87 -15.35
C ALA A 201 -3.08 -18.49 -15.15
N ALA A 202 -3.29 -17.22 -14.84
CA ALA A 202 -4.61 -16.63 -14.65
C ALA A 202 -4.62 -15.22 -15.25
N GLU A 203 -5.79 -14.77 -15.67
CA GLU A 203 -6.04 -13.42 -16.15
C GLU A 203 -6.91 -12.69 -15.13
N ILE A 204 -6.41 -11.59 -14.57
CA ILE A 204 -7.22 -10.72 -13.74
C ILE A 204 -8.11 -9.91 -14.67
N ARG A 205 -9.44 -9.98 -14.49
CA ARG A 205 -10.46 -9.30 -15.29
C ARG A 205 -11.27 -8.30 -14.48
N ARG A 206 -11.87 -7.35 -15.19
CA ARG A 206 -12.87 -6.42 -14.68
C ARG A 206 -14.26 -6.82 -15.17
N MET A 207 -15.26 -6.58 -14.32
CA MET A 207 -16.64 -7.01 -14.53
C MET A 207 -17.33 -6.41 -15.78
N LEU A 208 -16.79 -5.37 -16.42
CA LEU A 208 -17.50 -4.63 -17.46
C LEU A 208 -16.73 -4.23 -18.73
N ILE A 209 -15.42 -4.45 -18.87
CA ILE A 209 -14.76 -4.13 -20.16
C ILE A 209 -13.65 -5.15 -20.47
N SER A 210 -13.80 -5.84 -21.59
CA SER A 210 -12.74 -6.61 -22.24
C SER A 210 -11.78 -5.64 -22.94
N ILE A 211 -10.93 -4.95 -22.18
CA ILE A 211 -9.78 -4.24 -22.75
C ILE A 211 -8.59 -5.18 -22.67
N THR A 212 -8.02 -5.51 -23.82
CA THR A 212 -6.80 -6.30 -24.03
C THR A 212 -5.52 -5.61 -23.54
N CYS A 213 -5.60 -4.82 -22.46
CA CYS A 213 -4.48 -4.08 -21.89
C CYS A 213 -4.52 -4.19 -20.36
N PHE A 214 -4.16 -5.35 -19.84
CA PHE A 214 -4.03 -5.60 -18.40
C PHE A 214 -2.58 -5.49 -17.98
N ARG A 215 -2.18 -4.34 -17.45
CA ARG A 215 -1.01 -4.22 -16.58
C ARG A 215 -1.34 -3.18 -15.50
N VAL A 216 -1.19 -3.60 -14.25
CA VAL A 216 -1.39 -2.86 -12.99
C VAL A 216 -2.84 -2.76 -12.49
N VAL A 217 -2.98 -3.25 -11.26
CA VAL A 217 -4.21 -3.52 -10.50
C VAL A 217 -4.99 -2.22 -10.18
N ASP A 218 -4.30 -1.08 -10.09
CA ASP A 218 -4.88 0.22 -9.72
C ASP A 218 -5.42 1.06 -10.88
N TRP A 219 -4.89 0.89 -12.10
CA TRP A 219 -5.05 1.91 -13.14
C TRP A 219 -6.40 1.95 -13.83
N ALA A 220 -7.19 0.89 -13.71
CA ALA A 220 -8.38 0.78 -14.53
C ALA A 220 -9.65 1.34 -13.86
N PHE A 221 -9.57 1.84 -12.61
CA PHE A 221 -10.62 2.68 -12.04
C PHE A 221 -10.23 4.14 -12.30
N THR A 222 -10.92 4.77 -13.25
CA THR A 222 -10.53 6.11 -13.71
C THR A 222 -10.56 7.09 -12.55
N ASP A 223 -11.57 7.01 -11.68
CA ASP A 223 -11.79 8.00 -10.63
C ASP A 223 -12.05 7.42 -9.23
N GLU A 224 -12.77 6.29 -9.11
CA GLU A 224 -13.23 5.73 -7.82
C GLU A 224 -13.25 4.18 -7.82
N TYR A 225 -13.00 3.54 -6.67
CA TYR A 225 -13.19 2.09 -6.54
C TYR A 225 -14.67 1.74 -6.29
N PRO A 226 -15.16 0.60 -6.82
CA PRO A 226 -16.42 0.03 -6.40
C PRO A 226 -16.42 -0.26 -4.90
N ILE A 227 -17.48 0.15 -4.22
CA ILE A 227 -17.66 -0.11 -2.79
C ILE A 227 -18.13 -1.56 -2.63
N ASN A 228 -17.17 -2.48 -2.43
CA ASN A 228 -17.43 -3.89 -2.18
C ASN A 228 -16.75 -4.36 -0.88
N PRO A 229 -17.32 -4.02 0.28
CA PRO A 229 -16.69 -4.26 1.58
C PRO A 229 -16.55 -5.77 1.90
N SER A 230 -17.36 -6.63 1.27
CA SER A 230 -17.24 -8.09 1.40
C SER A 230 -15.86 -8.62 0.98
N GLY A 231 -15.13 -7.88 0.14
CA GLY A 231 -13.75 -8.21 -0.22
C GLY A 231 -12.80 -8.20 0.98
N LEU A 232 -12.91 -7.19 1.86
CA LEU A 232 -12.08 -7.13 3.07
C LEU A 232 -12.43 -8.26 4.03
N GLN A 233 -13.72 -8.58 4.18
CA GLN A 233 -14.15 -9.73 4.98
C GLN A 233 -13.59 -11.05 4.43
N GLY A 234 -13.61 -11.23 3.11
CA GLY A 234 -13.01 -12.38 2.45
C GLY A 234 -11.51 -12.50 2.71
N VAL A 235 -10.77 -11.39 2.58
CA VAL A 235 -9.34 -11.34 2.90
C VAL A 235 -9.07 -11.75 4.35
N LEU A 236 -9.82 -11.19 5.30
CA LEU A 236 -9.63 -11.48 6.73
C LEU A 236 -10.02 -12.92 7.08
N GLU A 237 -11.09 -13.45 6.51
CA GLU A 237 -11.48 -14.85 6.71
C GLU A 237 -10.44 -15.79 6.08
N TYR A 238 -9.91 -15.47 4.90
CA TYR A 238 -8.83 -16.25 4.29
C TYR A 238 -7.57 -16.25 5.16
N VAL A 239 -7.13 -15.10 5.67
CA VAL A 239 -5.98 -15.02 6.58
C VAL A 239 -6.22 -15.81 7.87
N LYS A 240 -7.43 -15.73 8.43
CA LYS A 240 -7.83 -16.50 9.60
C LYS A 240 -7.76 -18.00 9.36
N GLN A 241 -8.35 -18.49 8.27
CA GLN A 241 -8.49 -19.92 8.00
C GLN A 241 -7.18 -20.56 7.47
N VAL A 242 -6.46 -19.86 6.58
CA VAL A 242 -5.29 -20.43 5.88
C VAL A 242 -3.99 -20.18 6.65
N TYR A 243 -3.87 -19.03 7.32
CA TYR A 243 -2.65 -18.64 8.02
C TYR A 243 -2.79 -18.63 9.54
N GLY A 244 -3.85 -19.22 10.09
CA GLY A 244 -3.99 -19.42 11.54
C GLY A 244 -4.27 -18.15 12.33
N ASN A 245 -4.88 -17.13 11.69
CA ASN A 245 -5.39 -15.92 12.35
C ASN A 245 -4.35 -15.10 13.15
N PRO A 246 -3.19 -14.76 12.55
CA PRO A 246 -2.20 -13.91 13.20
C PRO A 246 -2.78 -12.51 13.48
N PRO A 247 -2.16 -11.73 14.39
CA PRO A 247 -2.51 -10.33 14.55
C PRO A 247 -2.42 -9.57 13.23
N VAL A 248 -3.49 -8.88 12.85
CA VAL A 248 -3.58 -8.11 11.60
C VAL A 248 -3.86 -6.65 11.90
N TYR A 249 -3.20 -5.76 11.17
CA TYR A 249 -3.54 -4.34 11.13
C TYR A 249 -3.86 -3.96 9.69
N ILE A 250 -5.03 -3.36 9.45
CA ILE A 250 -5.36 -2.78 8.15
C ILE A 250 -4.57 -1.48 8.05
N HIS A 251 -3.38 -1.54 7.44
CA HIS A 251 -2.46 -0.41 7.38
C HIS A 251 -2.83 0.59 6.31
N GLU A 252 -3.58 0.16 5.29
CA GLU A 252 -4.14 1.02 4.27
C GLU A 252 -5.49 0.49 3.77
N ASN A 253 -6.49 1.37 3.80
CA ASN A 253 -7.78 1.22 3.14
C ASN A 253 -8.36 2.61 2.88
N GLY A 254 -8.86 2.86 1.67
CA GLY A 254 -9.33 4.19 1.31
C GLY A 254 -9.96 4.25 -0.07
N GLN A 255 -10.50 5.42 -0.41
CA GLN A 255 -11.17 5.65 -1.68
C GLN A 255 -10.39 6.66 -2.52
N LYS A 256 -10.02 6.24 -3.73
CA LYS A 256 -9.48 7.13 -4.76
C LYS A 256 -10.56 8.12 -5.15
N MET A 257 -10.17 9.38 -5.31
CA MET A 257 -10.98 10.41 -5.94
C MET A 257 -10.11 11.32 -6.79
N LEU A 258 -10.71 12.08 -7.70
CA LEU A 258 -10.01 13.16 -8.38
C LEU A 258 -9.61 14.25 -7.37
N HIS A 259 -8.35 14.69 -7.43
CA HIS A 259 -7.87 15.83 -6.67
C HIS A 259 -8.57 17.10 -7.18
N SER A 260 -9.45 17.66 -6.36
CA SER A 260 -10.26 18.82 -6.73
C SER A 260 -10.58 19.66 -5.51
N MET A 261 -10.88 20.93 -5.72
CA MET A 261 -11.37 21.84 -4.67
C MET A 261 -12.80 21.52 -4.19
N SER A 262 -13.38 20.40 -4.65
CA SER A 262 -14.64 19.89 -4.07
C SER A 262 -14.32 19.14 -2.78
N PHE A 263 -14.49 19.81 -1.64
CA PHE A 263 -14.36 19.17 -0.32
C PHE A 263 -15.49 18.19 0.00
N ASN A 264 -16.49 18.08 -0.89
CA ASN A 264 -17.56 17.09 -0.78
C ASN A 264 -17.12 15.76 -1.40
N ASP A 265 -16.65 14.86 -0.53
CA ASP A 265 -16.17 13.52 -0.87
C ASP A 265 -17.06 12.40 -0.31
N THR A 266 -18.38 12.50 -0.52
CA THR A 266 -19.36 11.49 -0.08
C THR A 266 -19.00 10.06 -0.47
N SER A 267 -18.40 9.84 -1.64
CA SER A 267 -17.94 8.50 -2.05
C SER A 267 -16.93 7.91 -1.07
N ARG A 268 -15.97 8.73 -0.58
CA ARG A 268 -15.00 8.31 0.44
C ARG A 268 -15.68 8.01 1.77
N VAL A 269 -16.65 8.82 2.19
CA VAL A 269 -17.46 8.53 3.40
C VAL A 269 -18.18 7.20 3.28
N ASN A 270 -18.88 6.96 2.17
CA ASN A 270 -19.62 5.72 1.92
C ASN A 270 -18.68 4.51 1.92
N TYR A 271 -17.51 4.64 1.28
CA TYR A 271 -16.49 3.62 1.25
C TYR A 271 -15.99 3.28 2.66
N LEU A 272 -15.50 4.27 3.41
CA LEU A 272 -14.95 4.06 4.76
C LEU A 272 -16.00 3.45 5.69
N ASN A 273 -17.23 3.97 5.67
CA ASN A 273 -18.33 3.43 6.46
C ASN A 273 -18.61 1.95 6.14
N ALA A 274 -18.68 1.60 4.85
CA ALA A 274 -18.95 0.24 4.42
C ALA A 274 -17.84 -0.75 4.81
N TYR A 275 -16.57 -0.38 4.57
CA TYR A 275 -15.42 -1.23 4.88
C TYR A 275 -15.18 -1.36 6.38
N MET A 276 -15.38 -0.30 7.17
CA MET A 276 -15.29 -0.36 8.62
C MET A 276 -16.42 -1.22 9.21
N GLY A 277 -17.64 -1.15 8.67
CA GLY A 277 -18.73 -2.04 9.07
C GLY A 277 -18.40 -3.52 8.81
N SER A 278 -17.85 -3.84 7.63
CA SER A 278 -17.45 -5.21 7.30
C SER A 278 -16.24 -5.70 8.11
N LEU A 279 -15.32 -4.81 8.45
CA LEU A 279 -14.23 -5.10 9.39
C LEU A 279 -14.76 -5.44 10.78
N LEU A 280 -15.75 -4.69 11.27
CA LEU A 280 -16.42 -4.98 12.54
C LEU A 280 -17.06 -6.37 12.51
N ASP A 281 -17.76 -6.72 11.43
CA ASP A 281 -18.35 -8.05 11.25
C ASP A 281 -17.27 -9.15 11.25
N ALA A 282 -16.13 -8.92 10.60
CA ALA A 282 -15.01 -9.85 10.60
C ALA A 282 -14.40 -10.02 12.01
N VAL A 283 -14.23 -8.93 12.77
CA VAL A 283 -13.75 -8.96 14.16
C VAL A 283 -14.73 -9.72 15.05
N ARG A 284 -16.04 -9.46 14.92
CA ARG A 284 -17.10 -10.21 15.63
C ARG A 284 -17.11 -11.69 15.25
N ASN A 285 -16.73 -12.03 14.02
CA ASN A 285 -16.54 -13.41 13.54
C ASN A 285 -15.15 -14.00 13.91
N GLY A 286 -14.41 -13.37 14.82
CA GLY A 286 -13.17 -13.91 15.38
C GLY A 286 -11.90 -13.61 14.57
N SER A 287 -11.93 -12.69 13.60
CA SER A 287 -10.70 -12.16 12.99
C SER A 287 -9.85 -11.46 14.06
N ASN A 288 -8.55 -11.73 14.08
CA ASN A 288 -7.57 -11.09 14.97
C ASN A 288 -7.08 -9.75 14.40
N ALA A 289 -7.97 -8.98 13.76
CA ALA A 289 -7.69 -7.62 13.34
C ALA A 289 -7.68 -6.69 14.56
N ARG A 290 -6.67 -5.81 14.63
CA ARG A 290 -6.38 -4.97 15.81
C ARG A 290 -6.31 -3.48 15.52
N GLY A 291 -6.36 -3.08 14.26
CA GLY A 291 -6.42 -1.67 13.90
C GLY A 291 -6.79 -1.42 12.46
N TYR A 292 -7.23 -0.19 12.21
CA TYR A 292 -7.64 0.32 10.91
C TYR A 292 -7.04 1.70 10.67
N PHE A 293 -6.22 1.80 9.63
CA PHE A 293 -5.54 3.00 9.21
C PHE A 293 -6.06 3.42 7.85
N THR A 294 -6.78 4.54 7.82
CA THR A 294 -7.27 5.09 6.56
C THR A 294 -6.12 5.63 5.72
N TRP A 295 -6.05 5.21 4.47
CA TRP A 295 -5.14 5.78 3.49
C TRP A 295 -5.86 6.87 2.70
N SER A 296 -5.46 8.13 2.77
CA SER A 296 -4.32 8.72 3.49
C SER A 296 -4.75 9.88 4.38
N PHE A 297 -3.85 10.38 5.23
CA PHE A 297 -4.19 11.51 6.10
C PHE A 297 -4.33 12.82 5.29
N LEU A 298 -3.30 13.13 4.50
CA LEU A 298 -3.29 14.25 3.56
C LEU A 298 -3.48 13.74 2.14
N ASP A 299 -3.88 14.59 1.21
CA ASP A 299 -3.63 14.36 -0.21
C ASP A 299 -2.13 14.32 -0.45
N VAL A 300 -1.67 13.36 -1.25
CA VAL A 300 -0.25 13.08 -1.44
C VAL A 300 0.07 12.85 -2.91
N PHE A 301 1.35 12.73 -3.25
CA PHE A 301 1.76 12.27 -4.57
C PHE A 301 1.49 10.77 -4.72
N GLU A 302 0.52 10.35 -5.54
CA GLU A 302 0.17 8.92 -5.67
C GLU A 302 1.18 8.14 -6.52
N LEU A 303 1.96 7.25 -5.89
CA LEU A 303 3.05 6.48 -6.51
C LEU A 303 2.55 5.48 -7.56
N LEU A 304 1.41 4.84 -7.28
CA LEU A 304 0.81 3.83 -8.14
C LEU A 304 -0.01 4.46 -9.27
N GLY A 305 -0.30 5.76 -9.24
CA GLY A 305 -1.07 6.45 -10.27
C GLY A 305 -0.19 7.00 -11.39
N ILE A 306 -0.60 6.82 -12.66
CA ILE A 306 0.02 7.51 -13.81
C ILE A 306 -0.12 9.04 -13.69
N ASP A 307 -1.10 9.48 -12.90
CA ASP A 307 -1.52 10.87 -12.79
C ASP A 307 -0.87 11.64 -11.63
N GLY A 308 -0.08 10.99 -10.75
CA GLY A 308 0.52 11.63 -9.58
C GLY A 308 -0.51 12.38 -8.74
N PHE A 309 -0.36 13.71 -8.64
CA PHE A 309 -1.26 14.58 -7.87
C PHE A 309 -2.69 14.73 -8.42
N LYS A 310 -3.06 14.20 -9.59
CA LYS A 310 -4.47 14.30 -10.01
C LYS A 310 -5.40 13.35 -9.25
N SER A 311 -4.85 12.34 -8.58
CA SER A 311 -5.61 11.44 -7.71
C SER A 311 -5.41 11.86 -6.26
N SER A 312 -6.42 11.60 -5.43
CA SER A 312 -6.45 11.96 -4.03
C SER A 312 -7.03 10.83 -3.19
N PHE A 313 -6.37 10.51 -2.08
CA PHE A 313 -6.85 9.60 -1.05
C PHE A 313 -7.03 10.28 0.31
N GLY A 314 -6.53 11.50 0.46
CA GLY A 314 -6.45 12.21 1.72
C GLY A 314 -7.79 12.56 2.33
N LEU A 315 -7.89 12.45 3.65
CA LEU A 315 -8.94 13.11 4.45
C LEU A 315 -8.84 14.63 4.35
N TYR A 316 -7.62 15.17 4.23
CA TYR A 316 -7.35 16.59 4.06
C TYR A 316 -6.86 16.89 2.65
N TYR A 317 -7.52 17.83 1.99
CA TYR A 317 -7.04 18.41 0.73
C TYR A 317 -5.80 19.26 1.00
N VAL A 318 -4.78 19.16 0.15
CA VAL A 318 -3.60 20.04 0.16
C VAL A 318 -3.69 20.94 -1.06
N ASP A 319 -3.74 22.25 -0.86
CA ASP A 319 -3.71 23.22 -1.96
C ASP A 319 -2.29 23.31 -2.52
N LEU A 320 -2.03 22.57 -3.61
CA LEU A 320 -0.72 22.52 -4.26
C LEU A 320 -0.36 23.83 -4.99
N ASP A 321 -1.34 24.69 -5.24
CA ASP A 321 -1.15 26.00 -5.88
C ASP A 321 -0.89 27.12 -4.85
N ASP A 322 -1.30 26.93 -3.58
CA ASP A 322 -0.95 27.85 -2.49
C ASP A 322 0.56 27.73 -2.13
N PRO A 323 1.34 28.83 -2.14
CA PRO A 323 2.72 28.84 -1.67
C PRO A 323 2.89 28.40 -0.21
N GLU A 324 1.83 28.34 0.59
CA GLU A 324 1.85 27.81 1.96
C GLU A 324 1.35 26.36 2.05
N LEU A 325 0.94 25.73 0.94
CA LEU A 325 0.41 24.36 0.87
C LEU A 325 -0.68 24.11 1.90
N LYS A 326 -1.69 24.98 2.00
CA LYS A 326 -2.67 24.89 3.09
C LYS A 326 -3.47 23.58 3.03
N ARG A 327 -3.80 23.06 4.23
CA ARG A 327 -4.61 21.86 4.41
C ARG A 327 -6.06 22.24 4.67
N TYR A 328 -7.00 21.61 3.98
CA TYR A 328 -8.43 21.82 4.15
C TYR A 328 -9.13 20.48 4.46
N PRO A 329 -9.91 20.39 5.55
CA PRO A 329 -10.64 19.16 5.86
C PRO A 329 -11.72 18.90 4.80
N LYS A 330 -11.79 17.67 4.29
CA LYS A 330 -12.90 17.22 3.46
C LYS A 330 -14.06 16.73 4.31
N LEU A 331 -15.20 16.42 3.68
CA LEU A 331 -16.36 15.82 4.36
C LEU A 331 -15.97 14.52 5.09
N SER A 332 -15.10 13.70 4.50
CA SER A 332 -14.56 12.48 5.13
C SER A 332 -13.75 12.74 6.39
N ALA A 333 -12.96 13.83 6.47
CA ALA A 333 -12.25 14.20 7.71
C ALA A 333 -13.23 14.50 8.85
N HIS A 334 -14.29 15.26 8.56
CA HIS A 334 -15.33 15.56 9.55
C HIS A 334 -16.11 14.31 9.96
N TRP A 335 -16.47 13.46 9.00
CA TRP A 335 -17.17 12.20 9.28
C TRP A 335 -16.31 11.26 10.14
N TYR A 336 -15.05 11.05 9.76
CA TYR A 336 -14.13 10.18 10.48
C TYR A 336 -13.87 10.72 11.89
N SER A 337 -13.69 12.03 12.06
CA SER A 337 -13.56 12.63 13.39
C SER A 337 -14.79 12.40 14.28
N ASN A 338 -15.99 12.53 13.72
CA ASN A 338 -17.22 12.25 14.47
C ASN A 338 -17.30 10.78 14.89
N PHE A 339 -16.94 9.86 13.99
CA PHE A 339 -16.87 8.43 14.29
C PHE A 339 -15.89 8.16 15.45
N LEU A 340 -14.64 8.65 15.36
CA LEU A 340 -13.61 8.42 16.38
C LEU A 340 -13.97 9.01 17.75
N LYS A 341 -14.70 10.13 17.77
CA LYS A 341 -15.15 10.79 19.01
C LYS A 341 -16.46 10.24 19.56
N GLY A 342 -16.96 9.11 19.03
CA GLY A 342 -18.18 8.45 19.52
C GLY A 342 -19.47 9.26 19.28
N LYS A 343 -19.47 10.23 18.36
CA LYS A 343 -20.68 10.98 18.01
C LYS A 343 -21.50 10.14 17.03
N SER A 344 -22.81 10.02 17.26
CA SER A 344 -23.69 9.25 16.36
C SER A 344 -23.59 9.79 14.93
N SER A 345 -23.09 8.99 14.01
CA SER A 345 -23.05 9.30 12.57
C SER A 345 -24.49 9.39 12.04
N ASN A 346 -25.08 10.57 12.08
CA ASN A 346 -26.15 10.89 11.17
C ASN A 346 -25.50 11.03 9.78
N SER A 347 -25.91 10.19 8.85
CA SER A 347 -25.52 10.21 7.42
C SER A 347 -25.84 11.53 6.70
N ASN A 348 -26.43 12.51 7.40
CA ASN A 348 -26.69 13.86 6.94
C ASN A 348 -25.76 14.86 7.64
N VAL A 349 -24.45 14.79 7.38
CA VAL A 349 -23.54 15.89 7.71
C VAL A 349 -23.77 17.01 6.69
N THR A 350 -24.75 17.87 6.95
CA THR A 350 -24.96 19.08 6.17
C THR A 350 -23.93 20.11 6.62
N ILE A 351 -23.00 20.48 5.73
CA ILE A 351 -22.06 21.58 5.98
C ILE A 351 -22.89 22.86 6.18
N GLY A 352 -22.82 23.44 7.37
CA GLY A 352 -23.34 24.78 7.64
C GLY A 352 -22.59 25.78 6.77
N THR A 353 -23.26 26.32 5.76
CA THR A 353 -22.69 27.36 4.89
C THR A 353 -22.69 28.69 5.63
N GLU A 354 -21.54 29.13 6.11
CA GLU A 354 -21.31 30.56 6.34
C GLU A 354 -21.28 31.24 4.97
N LYS A 355 -22.37 31.95 4.66
CA LYS A 355 -22.56 32.73 3.45
C LYS A 355 -21.62 33.94 3.46
N ASN A 356 -20.66 33.97 2.54
CA ASN A 356 -20.12 35.22 1.98
C ASN A 356 -19.87 35.01 0.49
N PHE A 357 -20.94 35.09 -0.31
CA PHE A 357 -20.86 35.11 -1.77
C PHE A 357 -20.70 36.55 -2.27
N TYR A 358 -19.61 36.83 -2.98
CA TYR A 358 -19.53 37.94 -3.93
C TYR A 358 -20.07 37.47 -5.30
N PRO A 359 -20.83 38.30 -6.03
CA PRO A 359 -21.52 37.85 -7.24
C PRO A 359 -20.59 37.85 -8.46
N LEU A 360 -20.46 36.71 -9.13
CA LEU A 360 -19.94 36.62 -10.49
C LEU A 360 -21.09 36.55 -11.48
N SER A 361 -21.04 37.45 -12.45
CA SER A 361 -22.03 37.68 -13.51
C SER A 361 -22.19 36.47 -14.43
N GLN A 362 -23.44 36.13 -14.71
CA GLN A 362 -23.85 35.14 -15.70
C GLN A 362 -23.63 35.65 -17.13
N THR A 363 -23.12 34.79 -18.01
CA THR A 363 -23.33 34.88 -19.45
C THR A 363 -23.90 33.56 -19.97
N HIS A 364 -24.97 33.69 -20.75
CA HIS A 364 -25.77 32.64 -21.37
C HIS A 364 -25.02 31.87 -22.47
N SER A 365 -25.30 30.57 -22.62
CA SER A 365 -25.86 30.03 -23.87
C SER A 365 -26.37 28.58 -23.76
N SER A 366 -27.66 28.43 -24.02
CA SER A 366 -28.36 27.34 -24.75
C SER A 366 -28.19 25.87 -24.34
N GLN A 367 -29.20 25.39 -23.59
CA GLN A 367 -29.67 24.00 -23.56
C GLN A 367 -30.24 23.59 -24.94
N LYS A 368 -30.00 22.33 -25.34
CA LYS A 368 -30.87 21.58 -26.25
C LYS A 368 -31.28 20.28 -25.58
N ASN A 369 -32.59 20.11 -25.44
CA ASN A 369 -33.27 18.90 -25.00
C ASN A 369 -33.26 17.85 -26.11
N CYS A 370 -33.09 16.58 -25.73
CA CYS A 370 -33.65 15.45 -26.47
C CYS A 370 -34.24 14.46 -25.45
N THR A 371 -35.56 14.44 -25.38
CA THR A 371 -36.38 13.36 -24.82
C THR A 371 -37.15 12.72 -25.96
N GLU A 372 -37.26 11.40 -25.90
CA GLU A 372 -38.29 10.49 -26.45
C GLU A 372 -37.68 9.32 -27.24
N GLU A 373 -37.70 8.14 -26.62
CA GLU A 373 -38.37 6.93 -27.16
C GLU A 373 -38.06 5.75 -26.23
N MET A 374 -39.03 5.41 -25.37
CA MET A 374 -39.08 4.12 -24.70
C MET A 374 -40.55 3.76 -24.60
N LEU A 375 -40.98 2.64 -25.20
CA LEU A 375 -42.10 1.78 -24.76
C LEU A 375 -42.33 0.63 -25.76
N SER A 376 -41.80 -0.56 -25.45
CA SER A 376 -42.60 -1.80 -25.44
C SER A 376 -41.83 -2.91 -24.72
N LEU A 377 -42.11 -3.07 -23.42
CA LEU A 377 -41.74 -4.26 -22.67
C LEU A 377 -43.02 -4.76 -22.00
N SER A 378 -43.31 -6.04 -22.18
CA SER A 378 -44.55 -6.70 -21.76
C SER A 378 -44.75 -6.62 -20.24
N SER A 379 -46.01 -6.51 -19.79
CA SER A 379 -46.40 -6.37 -18.37
C SER A 379 -45.78 -7.41 -17.43
N SER A 380 -45.37 -8.57 -17.93
CA SER A 380 -44.72 -9.62 -17.13
C SER A 380 -43.28 -9.28 -16.74
N MET A 381 -42.58 -8.45 -17.53
CA MET A 381 -41.20 -8.04 -17.25
C MET A 381 -41.13 -6.90 -16.22
N PHE A 382 -42.17 -6.06 -16.14
CA PHE A 382 -42.24 -4.97 -15.17
C PHE A 382 -42.46 -5.48 -13.74
N LEU A 383 -43.24 -6.56 -13.57
CA LEU A 383 -43.39 -7.23 -12.26
C LEU A 383 -42.11 -7.96 -11.83
N LEU A 384 -41.35 -8.53 -12.78
CA LEU A 384 -40.06 -9.16 -12.48
C LEU A 384 -39.00 -8.11 -12.10
N LEU A 385 -39.02 -6.93 -12.74
CA LEU A 385 -38.17 -5.79 -12.37
C LEU A 385 -38.56 -5.19 -11.02
N LEU A 386 -39.85 -5.13 -10.67
CA LEU A 386 -40.30 -4.69 -9.35
C LEU A 386 -39.99 -5.69 -8.23
N THR A 387 -40.01 -7.00 -8.53
CA THR A 387 -39.59 -8.04 -7.57
C THR A 387 -38.07 -8.14 -7.45
N LEU A 388 -37.31 -7.90 -8.52
CA LEU A 388 -35.84 -7.75 -8.44
C LEU A 388 -35.42 -6.45 -7.76
N ALA A 389 -36.17 -5.36 -7.91
CA ALA A 389 -35.97 -4.13 -7.15
C ALA A 389 -36.31 -4.30 -5.66
N ALA A 390 -37.24 -5.21 -5.31
CA ALA A 390 -37.56 -5.58 -3.94
C ALA A 390 -36.56 -6.58 -3.31
N VAL A 391 -35.74 -7.27 -4.13
CA VAL A 391 -34.64 -8.15 -3.69
C VAL A 391 -33.28 -7.44 -3.77
N GLY A 392 -33.24 -6.21 -4.29
CA GLY A 392 -32.22 -5.23 -3.94
C GLY A 392 -32.38 -4.89 -2.46
N LEU A 393 -31.82 -5.74 -1.60
CA LEU A 393 -31.60 -5.44 -0.18
C LEU A 393 -31.06 -4.02 -0.13
N GLY A 394 -31.89 -3.07 0.32
CA GLY A 394 -31.37 -1.86 0.91
C GLY A 394 -30.37 -2.33 1.94
N GLN A 395 -29.09 -2.09 1.69
CA GLN A 395 -28.11 -2.18 2.75
C GLN A 395 -28.52 -1.09 3.73
N ASP A 396 -29.32 -1.48 4.72
CA ASP A 396 -29.43 -0.78 5.98
C ASP A 396 -27.97 -0.65 6.43
N THR A 397 -27.38 0.54 6.24
CA THR A 397 -26.03 0.79 6.72
C THR A 397 -26.12 0.58 8.22
N ALA A 398 -25.68 -0.59 8.69
CA ALA A 398 -25.77 -0.96 10.09
C ALA A 398 -25.20 0.22 10.88
N LYS A 399 -26.01 0.79 11.77
CA LYS A 399 -25.54 1.89 12.62
C LYS A 399 -24.54 1.29 13.60
N PHE A 400 -23.25 1.44 13.31
CA PHE A 400 -22.17 1.12 14.23
C PHE A 400 -21.40 2.38 14.60
N SER A 401 -20.66 2.29 15.69
CA SER A 401 -19.89 3.35 16.30
C SER A 401 -18.49 2.86 16.64
N ARG A 402 -17.61 3.80 17.05
CA ARG A 402 -16.28 3.47 17.57
C ARG A 402 -16.33 2.50 18.76
N ASP A 403 -17.38 2.58 19.58
CA ASP A 403 -17.55 1.77 20.79
C ASP A 403 -17.99 0.33 20.51
N ASP A 404 -18.42 0.03 19.28
CA ASP A 404 -18.74 -1.34 18.87
C ASP A 404 -17.48 -2.19 18.62
N PHE A 405 -16.33 -1.55 18.40
CA PHE A 405 -15.04 -2.22 18.27
C PHE A 405 -14.42 -2.51 19.64
N PRO A 406 -13.52 -3.49 19.75
CA PRO A 406 -12.77 -3.73 20.98
C PRO A 406 -12.07 -2.45 21.48
N SER A 407 -12.03 -2.25 22.80
CA SER A 407 -11.44 -1.04 23.40
C SER A 407 -9.95 -0.84 23.07
N HIS A 408 -9.24 -1.93 22.78
CA HIS A 408 -7.83 -1.93 22.37
C HIS A 408 -7.64 -1.87 20.84
N PHE A 409 -8.71 -1.81 20.06
CA PHE A 409 -8.64 -1.66 18.61
C PHE A 409 -8.22 -0.23 18.27
N VAL A 410 -7.17 -0.08 17.47
CA VAL A 410 -6.57 1.23 17.16
C VAL A 410 -7.12 1.78 15.84
N PHE A 411 -7.58 3.03 15.86
CA PHE A 411 -7.93 3.75 14.65
C PHE A 411 -6.94 4.86 14.32
N GLY A 412 -6.53 4.92 13.07
CA GLY A 412 -5.50 5.85 12.64
C GLY A 412 -5.59 6.24 11.17
N SER A 413 -4.55 6.92 10.71
CA SER A 413 -4.34 7.22 9.31
C SER A 413 -2.88 7.05 8.93
N GLY A 414 -2.60 6.99 7.62
CA GLY A 414 -1.29 6.69 7.08
C GLY A 414 -0.70 7.79 6.18
N SER A 415 0.61 7.78 6.05
CA SER A 415 1.39 8.48 5.02
C SER A 415 2.65 7.69 4.64
N SER A 416 3.40 8.20 3.67
CA SER A 416 4.75 7.73 3.36
C SER A 416 5.71 8.89 3.11
N ALA A 417 6.97 8.69 3.49
CA ALA A 417 8.00 9.72 3.50
C ALA A 417 8.13 10.45 2.16
N TYR A 418 8.32 9.71 1.06
CA TYR A 418 8.48 10.34 -0.26
C TYR A 418 7.21 11.08 -0.71
N GLN A 419 6.02 10.61 -0.33
CA GLN A 419 4.77 11.19 -0.78
C GLN A 419 4.36 12.46 0.00
N VAL A 420 4.87 12.68 1.22
CA VAL A 420 4.47 13.82 2.07
C VAL A 420 5.58 14.76 2.51
N GLU A 421 6.81 14.28 2.71
CA GLU A 421 7.84 15.07 3.39
C GLU A 421 8.28 16.28 2.59
N GLY A 422 8.54 16.11 1.28
CA GLY A 422 9.20 17.12 0.48
C GLY A 422 10.66 17.30 0.88
N ALA A 423 11.16 18.54 0.83
CA ALA A 423 12.52 18.91 1.23
C ALA A 423 13.58 17.96 0.63
N ALA A 424 13.47 17.68 -0.67
CA ALA A 424 14.19 16.58 -1.32
C ALA A 424 15.73 16.73 -1.29
N PHE A 425 16.21 17.97 -1.26
CA PHE A 425 17.63 18.35 -1.31
C PHE A 425 18.09 19.18 -0.10
N GLU A 426 17.31 19.17 0.98
CA GLU A 426 17.61 19.95 2.17
C GLU A 426 18.31 19.10 3.23
N ASP A 427 19.05 19.78 4.11
CA ASP A 427 19.54 19.21 5.36
C ASP A 427 20.37 17.91 5.24
N GLY A 428 20.99 17.70 4.07
CA GLY A 428 21.89 16.58 3.80
C GLY A 428 21.20 15.30 3.34
N LYS A 429 19.90 15.32 3.03
CA LYS A 429 19.21 14.15 2.43
C LYS A 429 19.93 13.72 1.16
N SER A 430 20.22 12.42 1.07
CA SER A 430 20.77 11.81 -0.15
C SER A 430 19.64 11.50 -1.15
N PRO A 431 19.92 11.42 -2.46
CA PRO A 431 18.92 11.01 -3.44
C PRO A 431 18.42 9.59 -3.23
N SER A 432 17.11 9.41 -3.36
CA SER A 432 16.43 8.12 -3.52
C SER A 432 16.18 7.79 -5.00
N ILE A 433 15.73 6.56 -5.28
CA ILE A 433 15.29 6.14 -6.61
C ILE A 433 14.15 6.98 -7.17
N TRP A 434 13.28 7.53 -6.31
CA TRP A 434 12.21 8.41 -6.76
C TRP A 434 12.73 9.80 -7.12
N ASP A 435 13.63 10.38 -6.31
CA ASP A 435 14.28 11.66 -6.64
C ASP A 435 14.92 11.56 -8.03
N THR A 436 15.70 10.51 -8.31
CA THR A 436 16.33 10.30 -9.62
C THR A 436 15.29 10.12 -10.73
N SER A 437 14.27 9.28 -10.52
CA SER A 437 13.25 8.97 -11.52
C SER A 437 12.36 10.17 -11.88
N THR A 438 12.08 11.06 -10.93
CA THR A 438 11.27 12.26 -11.19
C THR A 438 12.07 13.33 -11.92
N HIS A 439 13.38 13.42 -11.66
CA HIS A 439 14.28 14.36 -12.32
C HIS A 439 14.76 13.93 -13.70
N SER A 440 14.77 12.63 -14.02
CA SER A 440 15.10 12.12 -15.35
C SER A 440 14.00 12.35 -16.39
N GLY A 441 12.80 12.81 -15.96
CA GLY A 441 11.64 12.99 -16.83
C GLY A 441 10.90 11.69 -17.17
N ASN A 442 11.17 10.60 -16.43
CA ASN A 442 10.57 9.29 -16.65
C ASN A 442 9.11 9.19 -16.17
N LEU A 443 8.60 10.18 -15.41
CA LEU A 443 7.19 10.28 -15.11
C LEU A 443 6.41 10.78 -16.33
N LYS A 444 5.25 10.17 -16.63
CA LYS A 444 4.42 10.59 -17.77
C LYS A 444 3.99 12.06 -17.70
N ASN A 445 3.82 12.60 -16.50
CA ASN A 445 3.48 14.01 -16.25
C ASN A 445 4.71 14.94 -16.08
N LYS A 446 5.92 14.38 -16.07
CA LYS A 446 7.20 15.09 -15.82
C LYS A 446 7.22 15.91 -14.51
N SER A 447 6.35 15.57 -13.56
CA SER A 447 6.27 16.28 -12.28
C SER A 447 7.53 16.03 -11.46
N LYS A 448 8.12 17.10 -10.93
CA LYS A 448 9.11 17.02 -9.86
C LYS A 448 8.36 17.04 -8.53
N VAL A 449 8.69 16.11 -7.62
CA VAL A 449 7.99 15.93 -6.35
C VAL A 449 8.84 16.44 -5.18
N ASP A 450 9.68 17.45 -5.46
CA ASP A 450 10.71 17.93 -4.52
C ASP A 450 10.10 18.52 -3.25
N ARG A 451 8.92 19.12 -3.40
CA ARG A 451 8.17 19.80 -2.36
C ARG A 451 7.09 18.92 -1.71
N ALA A 452 6.54 17.95 -2.44
CA ALA A 452 5.41 17.13 -2.02
C ALA A 452 4.32 17.98 -1.31
N CYS A 453 3.90 17.58 -0.11
CA CYS A 453 3.00 18.35 0.76
C CYS A 453 3.75 19.11 1.86
N ASP A 454 5.07 19.06 1.85
CA ASP A 454 5.96 19.78 2.76
C ASP A 454 5.75 19.47 4.26
N GLN A 455 5.41 18.22 4.57
CA GLN A 455 5.28 17.78 5.96
C GLN A 455 6.61 17.93 6.72
N TYR A 456 7.77 17.89 6.04
CA TYR A 456 9.06 18.09 6.68
C TYR A 456 9.11 19.40 7.50
N HIS A 457 8.55 20.48 6.95
CA HIS A 457 8.46 21.77 7.61
C HIS A 457 7.16 21.96 8.41
N LYS A 458 6.07 21.31 8.00
CA LYS A 458 4.71 21.53 8.53
C LYS A 458 4.20 20.44 9.48
N TYR A 459 5.06 19.51 9.91
CA TYR A 459 4.65 18.37 10.73
C TYR A 459 3.85 18.75 11.99
N LYS A 460 4.13 19.91 12.63
CA LYS A 460 3.36 20.36 13.81
C LYS A 460 1.92 20.72 13.47
N GLU A 461 1.71 21.37 12.32
CA GLU A 461 0.38 21.68 11.81
C GLU A 461 -0.36 20.38 11.47
N ASP A 462 0.33 19.46 10.79
CA ASP A 462 -0.25 18.17 10.41
C ASP A 462 -0.62 17.33 11.64
N VAL A 463 0.25 17.25 12.67
CA VAL A 463 -0.06 16.54 13.92
C VAL A 463 -1.21 17.21 14.67
N LYS A 464 -1.30 18.54 14.68
CA LYS A 464 -2.46 19.23 15.26
C LYS A 464 -3.76 18.80 14.57
N LEU A 465 -3.79 18.71 13.24
CA LEU A 465 -4.95 18.21 12.51
C LEU A 465 -5.28 16.74 12.86
N MET A 466 -4.27 15.90 13.13
CA MET A 466 -4.48 14.52 13.58
C MET A 466 -5.15 14.46 14.96
N VAL A 467 -4.72 15.32 15.88
CA VAL A 467 -5.33 15.47 17.21
C VAL A 467 -6.76 15.98 17.09
N ASP A 468 -6.98 17.02 16.28
CA ASP A 468 -8.31 17.59 16.06
C ASP A 468 -9.24 16.58 15.38
N THR A 469 -8.72 15.68 14.53
CA THR A 469 -9.47 14.54 13.98
C THR A 469 -9.80 13.52 15.07
N GLY A 470 -8.87 13.24 15.99
CA GLY A 470 -9.02 12.26 17.06
C GLY A 470 -8.32 10.93 16.75
N LEU A 471 -7.23 10.96 15.97
CA LEU A 471 -6.46 9.75 15.65
C LEU A 471 -5.83 9.15 16.90
N GLU A 472 -5.85 7.81 17.00
CA GLU A 472 -5.20 7.06 18.08
C GLU A 472 -3.82 6.54 17.66
N GLY A 473 -3.61 6.38 16.35
CA GLY A 473 -2.33 5.98 15.76
C GLY A 473 -2.04 6.69 14.44
N TYR A 474 -0.76 6.90 14.16
CA TYR A 474 -0.30 7.43 12.89
C TYR A 474 0.77 6.52 12.28
N ARG A 475 0.46 5.98 11.10
CA ARG A 475 1.41 5.17 10.33
C ARG A 475 2.19 6.06 9.39
N PHE A 476 3.51 6.05 9.46
CA PHE A 476 4.39 6.77 8.54
C PHE A 476 5.65 5.97 8.25
N SER A 477 6.38 6.32 7.19
CA SER A 477 7.68 5.73 6.91
C SER A 477 8.83 6.66 7.27
N ILE A 478 9.98 6.08 7.60
CA ILE A 478 11.24 6.80 7.75
C ILE A 478 11.99 6.68 6.42
N SER A 479 12.39 7.79 5.84
CA SER A 479 13.19 7.80 4.63
C SER A 479 14.63 7.41 4.95
N TRP A 480 15.06 6.27 4.40
CA TRP A 480 16.43 5.79 4.57
C TRP A 480 17.44 6.83 4.06
N SER A 481 17.18 7.43 2.90
CA SER A 481 18.07 8.44 2.30
C SER A 481 18.15 9.75 3.10
N ARG A 482 17.14 10.04 3.93
CA ARG A 482 17.16 11.20 4.85
C ARG A 482 17.86 10.88 6.16
N LEU A 483 17.77 9.64 6.63
CA LEU A 483 18.36 9.24 7.91
C LEU A 483 19.85 8.88 7.79
N ILE A 484 20.25 8.20 6.72
CA ILE A 484 21.60 7.65 6.55
C ILE A 484 22.24 8.19 5.27
N LEU A 485 23.38 8.86 5.40
CA LEU A 485 24.11 9.43 4.28
C LEU A 485 24.47 8.34 3.26
N ASN A 486 24.03 8.47 2.01
CA ASN A 486 24.23 7.50 0.93
C ASN A 486 23.82 6.06 1.29
N GLY A 487 22.87 5.88 2.22
CA GLY A 487 22.35 4.57 2.65
C GLY A 487 23.24 3.74 3.59
N ARG A 488 24.51 4.12 3.79
CA ARG A 488 25.48 3.36 4.61
C ARG A 488 26.53 4.19 5.36
N GLY A 489 26.47 5.51 5.21
CA GLY A 489 27.32 6.46 5.90
C GLY A 489 26.86 6.73 7.33
N PRO A 490 27.36 7.82 7.95
CA PRO A 490 26.88 8.24 9.26
C PRO A 490 25.40 8.66 9.21
N VAL A 491 24.77 8.65 10.38
CA VAL A 491 23.43 9.24 10.58
C VAL A 491 23.50 10.72 10.26
N ILE A 492 22.54 11.20 9.45
CA ILE A 492 22.40 12.61 9.13
C ILE A 492 21.72 13.31 10.32
N PRO A 493 22.38 14.25 11.02
CA PRO A 493 21.85 14.82 12.27
C PRO A 493 20.49 15.52 12.10
N LYS A 494 20.28 16.19 10.97
CA LYS A 494 19.02 16.88 10.68
C LYS A 494 17.87 15.94 10.36
N GLY A 495 18.12 14.88 9.59
CA GLY A 495 17.15 13.80 9.38
C GLY A 495 16.75 13.11 10.69
N LEU A 496 17.73 12.79 11.54
CA LEU A 496 17.48 12.24 12.87
C LEU A 496 16.66 13.20 13.76
N GLN A 497 16.98 14.50 13.72
CA GLN A 497 16.25 15.53 14.46
C GLN A 497 14.79 15.62 13.99
N TYR A 498 14.54 15.60 12.68
CA TYR A 498 13.18 15.64 12.13
C TYR A 498 12.32 14.48 12.63
N TYR A 499 12.79 13.24 12.50
CA TYR A 499 12.00 12.08 12.95
C TYR A 499 11.81 12.07 14.48
N ASN A 500 12.82 12.47 15.25
CA ASN A 500 12.64 12.64 16.70
C ASN A 500 11.56 13.69 17.02
N ASN A 501 11.57 14.81 16.31
CA ASN A 501 10.59 15.88 16.50
C ASN A 501 9.17 15.43 16.14
N LEU A 502 8.99 14.74 15.00
CA LEU A 502 7.70 14.19 14.59
C LEU A 502 7.18 13.17 15.61
N ILE A 503 8.02 12.21 16.00
CA ILE A 503 7.66 11.16 16.97
C ILE A 503 7.32 11.78 18.34
N ASN A 504 8.12 12.75 18.80
CA ASN A 504 7.85 13.44 20.06
C ASN A 504 6.54 14.20 20.03
N GLU A 505 6.24 14.89 18.93
CA GLU A 505 4.98 15.62 18.77
C GLU A 505 3.80 14.64 18.81
N LEU A 506 3.84 13.54 18.05
CA LEU A 506 2.80 12.49 18.07
C LEU A 506 2.56 11.93 19.47
N VAL A 507 3.63 11.50 20.15
CA VAL A 507 3.56 10.90 21.49
C VAL A 507 3.07 11.90 22.52
N SER A 508 3.44 13.19 22.40
CA SER A 508 2.98 14.24 23.32
C SER A 508 1.46 14.45 23.31
N HIS A 509 0.80 14.07 22.22
CA HIS A 509 -0.67 14.08 22.08
C HIS A 509 -1.31 12.69 22.17
N GLY A 510 -0.55 11.67 22.59
CA GLY A 510 -1.07 10.31 22.76
C GLY A 510 -1.32 9.53 21.46
N ILE A 511 -0.80 10.01 20.32
CA ILE A 511 -0.92 9.32 19.03
C ILE A 511 0.19 8.27 18.92
N GLN A 512 -0.18 7.00 18.74
CA GLN A 512 0.76 5.88 18.66
C GLN A 512 1.53 5.90 17.32
N PRO A 513 2.88 5.97 17.32
CA PRO A 513 3.67 5.88 16.10
C PRO A 513 3.72 4.43 15.57
N HIS A 514 3.25 4.22 14.33
CA HIS A 514 3.43 2.99 13.57
C HIS A 514 4.43 3.21 12.44
N VAL A 515 5.68 2.77 12.62
CA VAL A 515 6.77 3.10 11.69
C VAL A 515 6.92 2.03 10.61
N THR A 516 7.08 2.46 9.37
CA THR A 516 7.49 1.64 8.23
C THR A 516 8.94 1.97 7.84
N LEU A 517 9.81 0.96 7.76
CA LEU A 517 11.23 1.18 7.46
C LEU A 517 11.51 1.40 5.98
N PHE A 518 10.72 0.79 5.09
CA PHE A 518 10.84 0.95 3.64
C PHE A 518 9.47 1.11 2.97
N HIS A 519 9.28 2.22 2.26
CA HIS A 519 8.06 2.48 1.47
C HIS A 519 8.46 2.97 0.07
N PHE A 520 9.09 2.06 -0.68
CA PHE A 520 9.48 2.22 -2.09
C PHE A 520 10.55 3.30 -2.34
N ASP A 521 11.22 3.78 -1.30
CA ASP A 521 12.12 4.94 -1.34
C ASP A 521 13.59 4.57 -1.07
N LEU A 522 14.12 3.64 -1.87
CA LEU A 522 15.50 3.15 -1.72
C LEU A 522 16.52 4.27 -1.99
N PRO A 523 17.63 4.39 -1.23
CA PRO A 523 18.74 5.26 -1.59
C PRO A 523 19.33 4.92 -2.96
N GLN A 524 19.48 5.92 -3.83
CA GLN A 524 19.91 5.73 -5.23
C GLN A 524 21.25 4.99 -5.32
N VAL A 525 22.20 5.32 -4.44
CA VAL A 525 23.53 4.68 -4.41
C VAL A 525 23.44 3.16 -4.24
N LEU A 526 22.45 2.66 -3.51
CA LEU A 526 22.26 1.21 -3.33
C LEU A 526 21.62 0.57 -4.55
N GLU A 527 20.75 1.30 -5.27
CA GLU A 527 20.27 0.88 -6.59
C GLU A 527 21.43 0.78 -7.58
N ASP A 528 22.26 1.82 -7.68
CA ASP A 528 23.37 1.88 -8.64
C ASP A 528 24.41 0.76 -8.42
N GLU A 529 24.72 0.44 -7.17
CA GLU A 529 25.77 -0.53 -6.85
C GLU A 529 25.30 -1.99 -6.83
N TYR A 530 24.05 -2.22 -6.40
CA TYR A 530 23.49 -3.55 -6.19
C TYR A 530 22.40 -3.92 -7.21
N GLY A 531 21.95 -3.01 -8.07
CA GLY A 531 20.70 -3.20 -8.81
C GLY A 531 19.51 -3.34 -7.86
N GLY A 532 19.59 -2.59 -6.74
CA GLY A 532 18.63 -2.64 -5.64
C GLY A 532 18.51 -4.03 -5.05
N TRP A 533 17.31 -4.58 -5.10
CA TRP A 533 16.96 -5.85 -4.48
C TRP A 533 17.43 -7.09 -5.27
N LEU A 534 18.22 -6.95 -6.32
CA LEU A 534 18.60 -8.07 -7.20
C LEU A 534 19.91 -8.77 -6.82
N ARG A 535 20.96 -8.03 -6.46
CA ARG A 535 22.31 -8.61 -6.36
C ARG A 535 22.66 -9.10 -4.96
N GLN A 536 22.80 -10.41 -4.81
CA GLN A 536 23.64 -11.01 -3.76
C GLN A 536 25.08 -11.10 -4.29
N LYS A 537 26.00 -10.19 -3.92
CA LYS A 537 27.42 -10.38 -4.25
C LYS A 537 28.00 -11.50 -3.39
N ILE A 538 27.92 -12.75 -3.85
CA ILE A 538 28.84 -13.79 -3.39
C ILE A 538 30.20 -13.48 -4.03
N VAL A 539 31.06 -12.79 -3.30
CA VAL A 539 32.47 -12.66 -3.70
C VAL A 539 33.13 -14.00 -3.41
N PHE A 540 33.35 -14.82 -4.44
CA PHE A 540 34.32 -15.91 -4.33
C PHE A 540 35.69 -15.28 -4.13
N VAL A 541 36.23 -15.39 -2.91
CA VAL A 541 37.67 -15.17 -2.69
C VAL A 541 38.37 -16.37 -3.32
N LEU A 542 38.81 -16.22 -4.57
CA LEU A 542 39.81 -17.10 -5.16
C LEU A 542 41.11 -16.89 -4.36
N ASN A 543 41.33 -17.73 -3.36
CA ASN A 543 42.66 -17.90 -2.79
C ASN A 543 43.55 -18.52 -3.88
N PHE A 544 44.31 -17.68 -4.58
CA PHE A 544 45.49 -18.14 -5.29
C PHE A 544 46.49 -18.65 -4.24
N ILE A 545 46.50 -19.95 -4.00
CA ILE A 545 47.66 -20.63 -3.45
C ILE A 545 48.70 -20.61 -4.57
N LEU A 546 49.64 -19.67 -4.49
CA LEU A 546 50.90 -19.75 -5.20
C LEU A 546 51.65 -20.97 -4.64
N LEU A 547 51.67 -22.05 -5.42
CA LEU A 547 52.64 -23.12 -5.27
C LEU A 547 54.01 -22.55 -5.68
N PHE A 548 54.95 -22.54 -4.72
CA PHE A 548 56.37 -22.65 -5.00
C PHE A 548 56.80 -24.07 -4.68
#